data_AF-A0A0G4ES91-F1
#
_entry.id   AF-A0A0G4ES91-F1
#
_cell.length_a   1.000
_cell.length_b   1.000
_cell.length_c   1.000
_cell.angle_alpha   90.00
_cell.angle_beta   90.00
_cell.angle_gamma   90.00
#
_symmetry.space_group_name_H-M   'P 1'
#
loop_
_entity.id
_entity.type
_entity.pdbx_description
1 polymer ?
#
loop_
_entity_poly.entity_id
_entity_poly.type
_entity_poly.pdbx_seq_one_letter_code
_entity_poly.pdbx_strand_id
1 'polypeptide(L)'
;MAIHSISSTKPTEMPCTPCRRSAASEPRRTSSGPSTSPHVSVLRNRLNRCLSAKGLHTIITFDAQLDRPLLLKAIWLMDTQQWTEVADALKLAAQYGYCQLPVACDLQRHDSQQAYLADVRVVALWKMVGRHVEFGGNYGRFELFDQPGGGVRALRDAPGFELDINPPLPPAHPYHPHIIDGNPPVRSSIDPQGDSWTAGAEVTTDASVSAFIMRVIMWPANWGHAPVVLVDRHAHGGVLHGLMNHLPHQPPNGCSAVMAHRFDDMVPPAECRTLLLTPFDRPFVAWIDLIIPSETNTVCVRVVTTEPPVGDASDAFKDRRPTTAPLVGGLLGNTIADMAIYQKQDQGDDEEDEDDDDDDDDDMDGESEDELDDIGGDGGGDRQQQQQQQEKEG
;
A
#
# COMPACT_ATOMS: atom_id res chain seq x y z
N MET A 1 -16.82 -4.62 -20.38
CA MET A 1 -15.97 -4.76 -19.18
C MET A 1 -16.52 -5.94 -18.39
N ALA A 2 -15.96 -7.13 -18.59
CA ALA A 2 -16.58 -8.38 -18.13
C ALA A 2 -16.29 -8.63 -16.65
N ILE A 3 -17.33 -8.64 -15.83
CA ILE A 3 -17.26 -8.97 -14.40
C ILE A 3 -17.30 -10.49 -14.29
N HIS A 4 -16.13 -11.12 -14.10
CA HIS A 4 -16.07 -12.54 -13.76
C HIS A 4 -16.48 -12.73 -12.29
N SER A 5 -17.65 -13.32 -12.09
CA SER A 5 -18.15 -13.75 -10.79
C SER A 5 -17.34 -14.96 -10.30
N ILE A 6 -16.52 -14.77 -9.26
CA ILE A 6 -15.73 -15.84 -8.64
C ILE A 6 -16.60 -16.50 -7.56
N SER A 7 -17.03 -17.72 -7.83
CA SER A 7 -17.76 -18.57 -6.90
C SER A 7 -16.88 -18.95 -5.70
N SER A 8 -17.35 -18.59 -4.50
CA SER A 8 -16.70 -18.88 -3.22
C SER A 8 -16.85 -20.36 -2.86
N THR A 9 -15.76 -21.13 -2.98
CA THR A 9 -15.68 -22.48 -2.43
C THR A 9 -15.31 -22.44 -0.95
N LYS A 10 -16.18 -22.99 -0.10
CA LYS A 10 -15.94 -23.18 1.34
C LYS A 10 -14.67 -24.02 1.58
N PRO A 11 -13.80 -23.65 2.53
CA PRO A 11 -12.67 -24.48 2.90
C PRO A 11 -13.14 -25.72 3.68
N THR A 12 -12.75 -26.88 3.19
CA THR A 12 -12.93 -28.18 3.85
C THR A 12 -11.99 -28.27 5.05
N GLU A 13 -12.54 -28.32 6.27
CA GLU A 13 -11.79 -28.61 7.49
C GLU A 13 -11.18 -30.02 7.42
N MET A 14 -9.86 -30.11 7.49
CA MET A 14 -9.16 -31.38 7.68
C MET A 14 -8.96 -31.66 9.19
N PRO A 15 -9.29 -32.86 9.68
CA PRO A 15 -9.08 -33.21 11.09
C PRO A 15 -7.59 -33.46 11.40
N CYS A 16 -7.06 -32.77 12.40
CA CYS A 16 -5.72 -33.02 12.94
C CYS A 16 -5.68 -34.34 13.72
N THR A 17 -4.87 -35.29 13.23
CA THR A 17 -4.56 -36.55 13.92
C THR A 17 -3.57 -36.30 15.08
N PRO A 18 -3.73 -36.94 16.27
CA PRO A 18 -2.84 -36.71 17.41
C PRO A 18 -1.49 -37.41 17.21
N CYS A 19 -0.41 -36.63 17.28
CA CYS A 19 0.95 -37.14 17.21
C CYS A 19 1.38 -37.74 18.57
N ARG A 20 1.55 -39.06 18.60
CA ARG A 20 1.95 -39.87 19.77
C ARG A 20 3.44 -39.66 20.07
N ARG A 21 3.78 -38.90 21.13
CA ARG A 21 5.18 -38.72 21.59
C ARG A 21 5.67 -39.95 22.34
N SER A 22 6.68 -40.62 21.80
CA SER A 22 7.53 -41.57 22.53
C SER A 22 8.44 -40.82 23.51
N ALA A 23 8.46 -41.29 24.75
CA ALA A 23 9.37 -40.86 25.79
C ALA A 23 10.80 -41.35 25.50
N ALA A 24 11.75 -40.42 25.44
CA ALA A 24 13.18 -40.72 25.42
C ALA A 24 13.88 -39.86 26.49
N SER A 25 14.42 -40.57 27.47
CA SER A 25 15.48 -40.26 28.44
C SER A 25 16.20 -38.90 28.32
N GLU A 26 16.11 -38.10 29.39
CA GLU A 26 16.91 -36.91 29.66
C GLU A 26 18.39 -37.23 29.98
N PRO A 27 19.36 -36.49 29.41
CA PRO A 27 20.68 -36.33 29.99
C PRO A 27 20.74 -35.07 30.84
N ARG A 28 21.12 -35.26 32.11
CA ARG A 28 21.36 -34.24 33.13
C ARG A 28 22.48 -33.28 32.68
N ARG A 29 22.14 -32.13 32.09
CA ARG A 29 23.08 -31.03 31.81
C ARG A 29 23.21 -30.12 33.03
N THR A 30 24.43 -30.01 33.53
CA THR A 30 24.86 -29.03 34.53
C THR A 30 24.69 -27.61 33.99
N SER A 31 23.78 -26.84 34.60
CA SER A 31 23.46 -25.46 34.25
C SER A 31 24.51 -24.48 34.81
N SER A 32 25.60 -24.25 34.08
CA SER A 32 26.35 -23.00 34.19
C SER A 32 25.70 -21.99 33.24
N GLY A 33 24.69 -21.27 33.71
CA GLY A 33 24.03 -20.22 32.92
C GLY A 33 25.06 -19.18 32.50
N PRO A 34 25.01 -18.68 31.24
CA PRO A 34 25.91 -17.63 30.80
C PRO A 34 25.70 -16.39 31.67
N SER A 35 26.70 -16.06 32.49
CA SER A 35 26.76 -14.83 33.27
C SER A 35 26.74 -13.64 32.31
N THR A 36 25.55 -13.09 32.04
CA THR A 36 25.40 -11.88 31.23
C THR A 36 26.09 -10.73 31.95
N SER A 37 27.01 -10.06 31.26
CA SER A 37 27.77 -8.93 31.82
C SER A 37 26.80 -7.86 32.35
N PRO A 38 27.02 -7.29 33.55
CA PRO A 38 26.17 -6.25 34.13
C PRO A 38 25.90 -5.08 33.18
N HIS A 39 26.87 -4.75 32.32
CA HIS A 39 26.73 -3.68 31.32
C HIS A 39 25.67 -3.97 30.25
N VAL A 40 25.58 -5.23 29.80
CA VAL A 40 24.60 -5.65 28.77
C VAL A 40 23.18 -5.51 29.32
N SER A 41 22.97 -5.86 30.59
CA SER A 41 21.69 -5.73 31.27
C SER A 41 21.24 -4.26 31.38
N VAL A 42 22.16 -3.34 31.70
CA VAL A 42 21.86 -1.90 31.75
C VAL A 42 21.44 -1.35 30.38
N LEU A 43 22.13 -1.76 29.30
CA LEU A 43 21.79 -1.34 27.94
C LEU A 43 20.42 -1.86 27.51
N ARG A 44 20.10 -3.13 27.79
CA ARG A 44 18.76 -3.70 27.51
C ARG A 44 17.65 -2.97 28.25
N ASN A 45 17.87 -2.64 29.53
CA ASN A 45 16.92 -1.83 30.29
C ASN A 45 16.73 -0.43 29.70
N ARG A 46 17.78 0.18 29.14
CA ARG A 46 17.63 1.45 28.41
C ARG A 46 16.82 1.26 27.13
N LEU A 47 17.11 0.24 26.33
CA LEU A 47 16.38 -0.07 25.11
C LEU A 47 14.88 -0.25 25.36
N ASN A 48 14.52 -1.06 26.37
CA ASN A 48 13.13 -1.31 26.74
C ASN A 48 12.40 -0.03 27.18
N ARG A 49 13.09 0.89 27.87
CA ARG A 49 12.53 2.20 28.21
C ARG A 49 12.30 3.06 26.97
N CYS A 50 13.23 3.08 26.01
CA CYS A 50 13.04 3.80 24.74
C CYS A 50 11.84 3.25 23.95
N LEU A 51 11.72 1.92 23.85
CA LEU A 51 10.56 1.26 23.23
C LEU A 51 9.24 1.63 23.92
N SER A 52 9.21 1.57 25.25
CA SER A 52 8.02 1.90 26.04
C SER A 52 7.62 3.37 25.89
N ALA A 53 8.59 4.28 25.93
CA ALA A 53 8.36 5.71 25.79
C ALA A 53 7.77 6.11 24.42
N LYS A 54 8.06 5.33 23.38
CA LYS A 54 7.51 5.53 22.03
C LYS A 54 6.30 4.65 21.71
N GLY A 55 5.81 3.87 22.68
CA GLY A 55 4.70 2.92 22.45
C GLY A 55 5.04 1.79 21.47
N LEU A 56 6.32 1.50 21.22
CA LEU A 56 6.77 0.52 20.23
C LEU A 56 7.00 -0.89 20.81
N HIS A 57 6.95 -1.06 22.13
CA HIS A 57 7.25 -2.32 22.80
C HIS A 57 6.31 -3.48 22.42
N THR A 58 5.11 -3.19 21.92
CA THR A 58 4.17 -4.19 21.38
C THR A 58 4.27 -4.38 19.87
N ILE A 59 5.05 -3.53 19.18
CA ILE A 59 5.12 -3.48 17.71
C ILE A 59 6.46 -4.02 17.23
N ILE A 60 7.55 -3.73 17.94
CA ILE A 60 8.91 -4.09 17.54
C ILE A 60 9.60 -4.81 18.70
N THR A 61 10.31 -5.86 18.36
CA THR A 61 11.19 -6.58 19.26
C THR A 61 12.61 -6.70 18.70
N PHE A 62 13.56 -6.91 19.59
CA PHE A 62 14.96 -7.13 19.26
C PHE A 62 15.39 -8.51 19.77
N ASP A 63 16.40 -9.08 19.12
CA ASP A 63 16.97 -10.34 19.56
C ASP A 63 17.46 -10.23 21.03
N ALA A 64 17.07 -11.21 21.86
CA ALA A 64 17.48 -11.27 23.25
C ALA A 64 19.01 -11.45 23.41
N GLN A 65 19.71 -11.84 22.36
CA GLN A 65 21.14 -12.10 22.31
C GLN A 65 21.95 -11.00 21.61
N LEU A 66 21.39 -9.80 21.40
CA LEU A 66 22.17 -8.68 20.88
C LEU A 66 23.42 -8.44 21.74
N ASP A 67 24.56 -8.32 21.06
CA ASP A 67 25.84 -7.96 21.65
C ASP A 67 25.88 -6.45 21.95
N ARG A 68 26.99 -5.99 22.54
CA ARG A 68 27.12 -4.59 22.97
C ARG A 68 27.04 -3.59 21.78
N PRO A 69 27.75 -3.77 20.66
CA PRO A 69 27.62 -2.90 19.49
C PRO A 69 26.19 -2.82 18.94
N LEU A 70 25.52 -3.96 18.75
CA LEU A 70 24.15 -3.97 18.22
C LEU A 70 23.14 -3.39 19.21
N LEU A 71 23.34 -3.58 20.53
CA LEU A 71 22.50 -2.93 21.54
C LEU A 71 22.62 -1.40 21.51
N LEU A 72 23.84 -0.86 21.37
CA LEU A 72 24.03 0.58 21.26
C LEU A 72 23.37 1.14 19.99
N LYS A 73 23.47 0.40 18.88
CA LYS A 73 22.79 0.74 17.64
C LYS A 73 21.26 0.72 17.79
N ALA A 74 20.70 -0.32 18.41
CA ALA A 74 19.26 -0.42 18.70
C ALA A 74 18.78 0.75 19.55
N ILE A 75 19.53 1.08 20.60
CA ILE A 75 19.22 2.23 21.46
C ILE A 75 19.24 3.52 20.66
N TRP A 76 20.28 3.78 19.87
CA TRP A 76 20.35 4.97 19.02
C TRP A 76 19.15 5.06 18.07
N LEU A 77 18.78 3.94 17.45
CA LEU A 77 17.66 3.87 16.51
C LEU A 77 16.31 4.16 17.19
N MET A 78 16.09 3.61 18.39
CA MET A 78 14.88 3.90 19.17
C MET A 78 14.86 5.32 19.71
N ASP A 79 15.99 5.84 20.17
CA ASP A 79 16.08 7.15 20.83
C ASP A 79 15.92 8.27 19.80
N THR A 80 16.67 8.20 18.70
CA THR A 80 16.85 9.31 17.75
C THR A 80 15.86 9.32 16.59
N GLN A 81 15.38 8.16 16.14
CA GLN A 81 14.55 8.09 14.94
C GLN A 81 13.07 8.24 15.27
N GLN A 82 12.33 8.83 14.34
CA GLN A 82 10.87 8.81 14.34
C GLN A 82 10.41 7.48 13.72
N TRP A 83 9.40 6.88 14.33
CA TRP A 83 8.91 5.55 13.95
C TRP A 83 7.44 5.54 13.57
N THR A 84 6.73 6.66 13.70
CA THR A 84 5.27 6.74 13.60
C THR A 84 4.77 6.13 12.30
N GLU A 85 5.35 6.48 11.16
CA GLU A 85 4.90 6.00 9.85
C GLU A 85 5.08 4.48 9.68
N VAL A 86 6.25 3.96 10.09
CA VAL A 86 6.56 2.53 10.01
C VAL A 86 5.75 1.74 11.04
N ALA A 87 5.55 2.29 12.23
CA ALA A 87 4.73 1.67 13.26
C ALA A 87 3.27 1.57 12.83
N ASP A 88 2.72 2.62 12.20
CA ASP A 88 1.34 2.63 11.72
C ASP A 88 1.16 1.66 10.53
N ALA A 89 2.10 1.62 9.60
CA ALA A 89 2.11 0.60 8.54
C ALA A 89 2.21 -0.83 9.09
N LEU A 90 3.03 -1.07 10.12
CA LEU A 90 3.13 -2.39 10.76
C LEU A 90 1.84 -2.79 11.48
N LYS A 91 1.18 -1.86 12.19
CA LYS A 91 -0.12 -2.15 12.81
C LYS A 91 -1.17 -2.43 11.75
N LEU A 92 -1.19 -1.68 10.65
CA LEU A 92 -2.09 -1.95 9.53
C LEU A 92 -1.85 -3.35 8.97
N ALA A 93 -0.60 -3.71 8.68
CA ALA A 93 -0.25 -5.05 8.21
C ALA A 93 -0.72 -6.15 9.18
N ALA A 94 -0.60 -5.92 10.49
CA ALA A 94 -1.08 -6.84 11.51
C ALA A 94 -2.61 -6.96 11.52
N GLN A 95 -3.35 -5.86 11.32
CA GLN A 95 -4.82 -5.89 11.18
C GLN A 95 -5.28 -6.70 9.97
N TYR A 96 -4.53 -6.67 8.88
CA TYR A 96 -4.78 -7.53 7.71
C TYR A 96 -4.27 -8.96 7.89
N GLY A 97 -3.61 -9.28 9.01
CA GLY A 97 -3.05 -10.60 9.27
C GLY A 97 -1.78 -10.91 8.48
N TYR A 98 -1.15 -9.91 7.84
CA TYR A 98 0.10 -10.09 7.10
C TYR A 98 1.34 -10.18 7.99
N CYS A 99 1.23 -9.80 9.27
CA CYS A 99 2.30 -10.02 10.23
C CYS A 99 1.76 -10.22 11.64
N GLN A 100 2.61 -10.76 12.51
CA GLN A 100 2.35 -10.82 13.95
C GLN A 100 3.21 -9.79 14.67
N LEU A 101 2.59 -8.99 15.53
CA LEU A 101 3.30 -8.05 16.37
C LEU A 101 3.65 -8.68 17.73
N PRO A 102 4.84 -8.38 18.29
CA PRO A 102 5.87 -7.51 17.74
C PRO A 102 6.72 -8.17 16.64
N VAL A 103 7.14 -7.41 15.62
CA VAL A 103 8.08 -7.87 14.58
C VAL A 103 9.54 -7.72 15.02
N ALA A 104 10.39 -8.65 14.60
CA ALA A 104 11.82 -8.58 14.89
C ALA A 104 12.51 -7.53 14.00
N CYS A 105 13.31 -6.64 14.60
CA CYS A 105 14.08 -5.65 13.84
C CYS A 105 15.40 -6.25 13.33
N ASP A 106 15.63 -6.22 12.01
CA ASP A 106 16.88 -6.66 11.39
C ASP A 106 17.95 -5.56 11.40
N LEU A 107 18.70 -5.47 12.50
CA LEU A 107 19.77 -4.48 12.63
C LEU A 107 20.95 -4.70 11.67
N GLN A 108 21.06 -5.84 11.00
CA GLN A 108 22.18 -6.15 10.11
C GLN A 108 22.00 -5.54 8.72
N ARG A 109 20.79 -5.09 8.37
CA ARG A 109 20.50 -4.45 7.07
C ARG A 109 21.33 -3.20 6.80
N HIS A 110 21.69 -2.50 7.86
CA HIS A 110 22.62 -1.38 7.79
C HIS A 110 23.87 -1.82 8.53
N ASP A 111 25.08 -1.72 7.98
CA ASP A 111 26.29 -2.11 8.72
C ASP A 111 26.74 -1.01 9.70
N SER A 112 26.31 0.23 9.46
CA SER A 112 26.78 1.44 10.12
C SER A 112 25.67 2.47 10.28
N GLN A 113 25.92 3.48 11.13
CA GLN A 113 25.02 4.64 11.26
C GLN A 113 25.02 5.46 9.97
N GLN A 114 26.16 5.57 9.28
CA GLN A 114 26.27 6.33 8.04
C GLN A 114 25.49 5.67 6.91
N ALA A 115 25.54 4.33 6.80
CA ALA A 115 24.70 3.60 5.84
C ALA A 115 23.21 3.86 6.07
N TYR A 116 22.75 3.81 7.33
CA TYR A 116 21.36 4.13 7.66
C TYR A 116 20.99 5.58 7.29
N LEU A 117 21.86 6.55 7.57
CA LEU A 117 21.60 7.97 7.30
C LEU A 117 21.75 8.35 5.82
N ALA A 118 22.34 7.48 5.00
CA ALA A 118 22.41 7.67 3.55
C ALA A 118 21.06 7.37 2.87
N ASP A 119 20.21 6.57 3.52
CA ASP A 119 18.86 6.29 3.07
C ASP A 119 17.86 7.33 3.58
N VAL A 120 16.76 7.46 2.84
CA VAL A 120 15.53 8.07 3.35
C VAL A 120 15.08 7.32 4.60
N ARG A 121 14.82 8.04 5.70
CA ARG A 121 14.49 7.44 7.01
C ARG A 121 13.44 6.34 6.93
N VAL A 122 12.28 6.59 6.31
CA VAL A 122 11.20 5.57 6.23
C VAL A 122 11.65 4.34 5.42
N VAL A 123 12.42 4.52 4.34
CA VAL A 123 13.02 3.41 3.58
C VAL A 123 13.99 2.61 4.45
N ALA A 124 14.90 3.29 5.15
CA ALA A 124 15.90 2.67 6.01
C ALA A 124 15.26 1.83 7.13
N LEU A 125 14.22 2.37 7.77
CA LEU A 125 13.43 1.70 8.79
C LEU A 125 12.66 0.51 8.21
N TRP A 126 11.99 0.69 7.07
CA TRP A 126 11.21 -0.37 6.45
C TRP A 126 12.08 -1.54 5.99
N LYS A 127 13.30 -1.31 5.48
CA LYS A 127 14.27 -2.39 5.17
C LYS A 127 14.52 -3.32 6.37
N MET A 128 14.47 -2.82 7.60
CA MET A 128 14.71 -3.61 8.81
C MET A 128 13.52 -4.44 9.28
N VAL A 129 12.28 -4.07 8.92
CA VAL A 129 11.07 -4.69 9.47
C VAL A 129 10.12 -5.24 8.40
N GLY A 130 10.12 -4.69 7.18
CA GLY A 130 9.16 -4.97 6.12
C GLY A 130 9.14 -6.44 5.70
N ARG A 131 10.29 -7.13 5.76
CA ARG A 131 10.38 -8.57 5.43
C ARG A 131 9.46 -9.47 6.27
N HIS A 132 8.96 -8.97 7.40
CA HIS A 132 8.02 -9.67 8.28
C HIS A 132 6.55 -9.47 7.89
N VAL A 133 6.27 -8.68 6.86
CA VAL A 133 4.95 -8.49 6.26
C VAL A 133 4.81 -9.46 5.09
N GLU A 134 4.06 -10.54 5.31
CA GLU A 134 3.82 -11.62 4.37
C GLU A 134 2.39 -11.53 3.82
N PHE A 135 2.26 -11.24 2.53
CA PHE A 135 0.96 -11.22 1.83
C PHE A 135 0.46 -12.63 1.50
N GLY A 136 1.37 -13.61 1.46
CA GLY A 136 1.08 -14.99 1.09
C GLY A 136 0.91 -15.18 -0.43
N GLY A 137 0.74 -16.44 -0.85
CA GLY A 137 0.53 -16.81 -2.25
C GLY A 137 1.59 -16.23 -3.19
N ASN A 138 1.16 -15.77 -4.37
CA ASN A 138 2.01 -15.18 -5.40
C ASN A 138 2.36 -13.69 -5.14
N TYR A 139 1.73 -13.07 -4.12
CA TYR A 139 2.08 -11.73 -3.64
C TYR A 139 3.34 -11.71 -2.78
N GLY A 140 3.75 -12.83 -2.19
CA GLY A 140 5.02 -12.94 -1.46
C GLY A 140 5.07 -12.10 -0.17
N ARG A 141 6.13 -11.31 0.01
CA ARG A 141 6.37 -10.46 1.20
C ARG A 141 6.78 -9.05 0.81
N PHE A 142 6.61 -8.09 1.72
CA PHE A 142 7.02 -6.71 1.50
C PHE A 142 8.49 -6.46 1.85
N GLU A 143 9.38 -6.73 0.91
CA GLU A 143 10.80 -6.44 1.06
C GLU A 143 11.26 -5.28 0.18
N LEU A 144 12.23 -4.50 0.68
CA LEU A 144 12.94 -3.50 -0.11
C LEU A 144 14.37 -3.99 -0.37
N PHE A 145 14.83 -3.82 -1.61
CA PHE A 145 16.11 -4.31 -2.10
C PHE A 145 16.97 -3.15 -2.59
N ASP A 146 18.21 -3.11 -2.15
CA ASP A 146 19.22 -2.16 -2.62
C ASP A 146 19.67 -2.49 -4.04
N GLN A 147 19.75 -1.48 -4.91
CA GLN A 147 20.30 -1.63 -6.25
C GLN A 147 21.72 -1.04 -6.35
N PRO A 148 22.58 -1.61 -7.21
CA PRO A 148 23.80 -0.95 -7.62
C PRO A 148 23.48 0.46 -8.15
N GLY A 149 24.05 1.50 -7.54
CA GLY A 149 23.78 2.90 -7.90
C GLY A 149 22.81 3.64 -6.97
N GLY A 150 22.38 3.02 -5.87
CA GLY A 150 21.60 3.71 -4.82
C GLY A 150 20.09 3.74 -5.04
N GLY A 151 19.59 3.07 -6.09
CA GLY A 151 18.16 2.84 -6.28
C GLY A 151 17.60 1.80 -5.30
N VAL A 152 16.28 1.75 -5.19
CA VAL A 152 15.56 0.78 -4.35
C VAL A 152 14.54 0.04 -5.19
N ARG A 153 14.40 -1.26 -5.00
CA ARG A 153 13.26 -2.04 -5.50
C ARG A 153 12.34 -2.46 -4.36
N ALA A 154 11.06 -2.66 -4.63
CA ALA A 154 10.08 -3.14 -3.66
C ALA A 154 9.43 -4.45 -4.10
N LEU A 155 9.06 -5.30 -3.14
CA LEU A 155 8.34 -6.57 -3.31
C LEU A 155 9.16 -7.68 -4.00
N ARG A 156 9.86 -7.36 -5.10
CA ARG A 156 10.76 -8.28 -5.81
C ARG A 156 12.04 -7.56 -6.23
N ASP A 157 13.16 -8.26 -6.17
CA ASP A 157 14.42 -7.78 -6.77
C ASP A 157 14.46 -8.14 -8.26
N ALA A 158 13.63 -7.45 -9.04
CA ALA A 158 13.52 -7.66 -10.49
C ALA A 158 13.24 -6.35 -11.23
N PRO A 159 13.61 -6.23 -12.51
CA PRO A 159 13.24 -5.08 -13.34
C PRO A 159 11.73 -4.82 -13.33
N GLY A 160 11.34 -3.55 -13.29
CA GLY A 160 9.96 -3.08 -13.19
C GLY A 160 9.46 -2.89 -11.75
N PHE A 161 10.24 -3.32 -10.75
CA PHE A 161 9.93 -3.13 -9.33
C PHE A 161 10.74 -2.00 -8.68
N GLU A 162 11.34 -1.14 -9.50
CA GLU A 162 12.06 0.05 -9.03
C GLU A 162 11.13 1.07 -8.37
N LEU A 163 11.63 1.71 -7.33
CA LEU A 163 11.05 2.89 -6.72
C LEU A 163 11.91 4.10 -7.12
N ASP A 164 11.30 5.09 -7.72
CA ASP A 164 11.91 6.41 -7.87
C ASP A 164 11.59 7.22 -6.60
N ILE A 165 12.59 7.31 -5.72
CA ILE A 165 12.46 7.95 -4.41
C ILE A 165 12.79 9.44 -4.55
N ASN A 166 11.86 10.30 -4.15
CA ASN A 166 11.91 11.73 -4.36
C ASN A 166 12.08 12.10 -5.85
N PRO A 167 11.17 11.63 -6.72
CA PRO A 167 11.26 11.87 -8.16
C PRO A 167 11.20 13.38 -8.43
N PRO A 168 11.82 13.88 -9.51
CA PRO A 168 11.63 15.27 -9.93
C PRO A 168 10.16 15.50 -10.28
N LEU A 169 9.47 16.28 -9.45
CA LEU A 169 8.06 16.62 -9.66
C LEU A 169 7.92 17.89 -10.50
N PRO A 170 6.91 17.96 -11.40
CA PRO A 170 6.57 19.20 -12.09
C PRO A 170 6.33 20.36 -11.10
N PRO A 171 6.62 21.63 -11.47
CA PRO A 171 6.45 22.77 -10.56
C PRO A 171 5.04 22.94 -9.98
N ALA A 172 4.01 22.53 -10.72
CA ALA A 172 2.62 22.60 -10.29
C ALA A 172 2.10 21.30 -9.61
N HIS A 173 3.00 20.38 -9.27
CA HIS A 173 2.61 19.10 -8.67
C HIS A 173 2.04 19.30 -7.26
N PRO A 174 0.89 18.68 -6.90
CA PRO A 174 0.21 18.89 -5.62
C PRO A 174 1.06 18.53 -4.39
N TYR A 175 2.04 17.64 -4.54
CA TYR A 175 2.90 17.20 -3.43
C TYR A 175 4.14 18.08 -3.22
N HIS A 176 4.48 18.95 -4.18
CA HIS A 176 5.65 19.81 -4.06
C HIS A 176 5.71 20.63 -2.75
N PRO A 177 4.62 21.28 -2.28
CA PRO A 177 4.64 22.03 -1.02
C PRO A 177 4.63 21.15 0.25
N HIS A 178 4.59 19.82 0.10
CA HIS A 178 4.37 18.87 1.19
C HIS A 178 5.49 17.84 1.36
N ILE A 179 6.58 17.96 0.59
CA ILE A 179 7.72 17.04 0.67
C ILE A 179 8.34 17.06 2.08
N ILE A 180 8.55 15.87 2.64
CA ILE A 180 9.25 15.66 3.91
C ILE A 180 10.52 14.87 3.62
N ASP A 181 11.71 15.40 3.93
CA ASP A 181 13.00 14.77 3.58
C ASP A 181 13.14 13.31 4.02
N GLY A 182 12.64 12.99 5.22
CA GLY A 182 12.67 11.62 5.76
C GLY A 182 11.57 10.69 5.25
N ASN A 183 10.63 11.22 4.45
CA ASN A 183 9.46 10.53 3.92
C ASN A 183 8.98 11.19 2.60
N PRO A 184 9.86 11.33 1.59
CA PRO A 184 9.57 12.06 0.36
C PRO A 184 8.62 11.28 -0.54
N PRO A 185 8.06 11.91 -1.59
CA PRO A 185 7.25 11.23 -2.61
C PRO A 185 7.95 10.03 -3.23
N VAL A 186 7.17 9.06 -3.69
CA VAL A 186 7.67 7.85 -4.36
C VAL A 186 6.89 7.65 -5.63
N ARG A 187 7.57 7.44 -6.74
CA ARG A 187 6.95 7.04 -8.00
C ARG A 187 7.24 5.56 -8.28
N SER A 188 6.21 4.82 -8.67
CA SER A 188 6.27 3.39 -8.91
C SER A 188 5.26 2.97 -9.98
N SER A 189 5.57 1.91 -10.71
CA SER A 189 4.66 1.21 -11.62
C SER A 189 4.25 -0.16 -11.06
N ILE A 190 4.43 -0.39 -9.76
CA ILE A 190 4.08 -1.67 -9.16
C ILE A 190 2.62 -1.66 -8.79
N ASP A 191 1.88 -2.55 -9.42
CA ASP A 191 0.46 -2.74 -9.16
C ASP A 191 0.15 -4.24 -9.07
N PRO A 192 -0.91 -4.59 -8.35
CA PRO A 192 -1.37 -5.97 -8.25
C PRO A 192 -2.22 -6.31 -9.47
N GLN A 193 -1.90 -7.43 -10.11
CA GLN A 193 -2.62 -7.91 -11.27
C GLN A 193 -2.91 -9.41 -11.09
N GLY A 194 -4.20 -9.75 -11.09
CA GLY A 194 -4.63 -11.10 -10.75
C GLY A 194 -4.28 -11.41 -9.29
N ASP A 195 -3.47 -12.45 -9.08
CA ASP A 195 -3.07 -12.98 -7.78
C ASP A 195 -1.62 -12.64 -7.40
N SER A 196 -0.97 -11.72 -8.12
CA SER A 196 0.44 -11.39 -7.90
C SER A 196 0.75 -9.91 -8.12
N TRP A 197 1.93 -9.47 -7.67
CA TRP A 197 2.45 -8.14 -8.02
C TRP A 197 3.06 -8.16 -9.42
N THR A 198 2.75 -7.15 -10.23
CA THR A 198 3.33 -6.95 -11.56
C THR A 198 3.87 -5.53 -11.69
N ALA A 199 4.82 -5.38 -12.61
CA ALA A 199 5.22 -4.05 -13.09
C ALA A 199 4.23 -3.68 -14.20
N GLY A 200 3.28 -2.80 -13.87
CA GLY A 200 2.25 -2.31 -14.77
C GLY A 200 2.75 -1.20 -15.70
N ALA A 201 1.90 -0.86 -16.67
CA ALA A 201 2.06 0.37 -17.45
C ALA A 201 1.57 1.61 -16.67
N GLU A 202 0.68 1.39 -15.70
CA GLU A 202 0.15 2.46 -14.85
C GLU A 202 1.25 2.96 -13.92
N VAL A 203 1.38 4.28 -13.84
CA VAL A 203 2.44 4.91 -13.04
C VAL A 203 1.79 5.76 -11.98
N THR A 204 2.05 5.40 -10.74
CA THR A 204 1.53 6.10 -9.57
C THR A 204 2.65 6.87 -8.89
N THR A 205 2.34 8.10 -8.48
CA THR A 205 3.18 8.86 -7.55
C THR A 205 2.45 8.93 -6.21
N ASP A 206 2.99 8.28 -5.20
CA ASP A 206 2.54 8.40 -3.81
C ASP A 206 3.15 9.66 -3.18
N ALA A 207 2.37 10.36 -2.35
CA ALA A 207 2.82 11.58 -1.68
C ALA A 207 4.00 11.37 -0.73
N SER A 208 4.21 10.13 -0.28
CA SER A 208 5.33 9.75 0.57
C SER A 208 5.66 8.26 0.48
N VAL A 209 6.86 7.87 0.91
CA VAL A 209 7.23 6.45 1.10
C VAL A 209 6.23 5.72 2.00
N SER A 210 5.79 6.35 3.10
CA SER A 210 4.79 5.73 3.98
C SER A 210 3.43 5.55 3.30
N ALA A 211 3.02 6.50 2.44
CA ALA A 211 1.79 6.36 1.67
C ALA A 211 1.88 5.19 0.69
N PHE A 212 3.00 5.05 -0.02
CA PHE A 212 3.29 3.88 -0.86
C PHE A 212 3.22 2.57 -0.06
N ILE A 213 3.90 2.50 1.09
CA ILE A 213 3.91 1.30 1.93
C ILE A 213 2.49 0.93 2.38
N MET A 214 1.72 1.89 2.88
CA MET A 214 0.37 1.63 3.36
C MET A 214 -0.57 1.26 2.21
N ARG A 215 -0.47 1.90 1.03
CA ARG A 215 -1.22 1.54 -0.18
C ARG A 215 -0.97 0.09 -0.59
N VAL A 216 0.30 -0.32 -0.65
CA VAL A 216 0.70 -1.70 -0.97
C VAL A 216 0.16 -2.70 0.07
N ILE A 217 0.20 -2.35 1.35
CA ILE A 217 -0.38 -3.19 2.42
C ILE A 217 -1.89 -3.32 2.26
N MET A 218 -2.59 -2.25 1.89
CA MET A 218 -4.04 -2.29 1.85
C MET A 218 -4.57 -3.21 0.75
N TRP A 219 -3.87 -3.36 -0.38
CA TRP A 219 -4.39 -3.91 -1.63
C TRP A 219 -4.82 -5.41 -1.68
N PRO A 220 -4.10 -6.38 -1.09
CA PRO A 220 -4.35 -7.80 -1.36
C PRO A 220 -5.54 -8.42 -0.58
N ALA A 221 -6.61 -7.68 -0.32
CA ALA A 221 -7.69 -8.16 0.54
C ALA A 221 -9.08 -8.14 -0.12
N ASN A 222 -9.89 -9.13 0.24
CA ASN A 222 -11.30 -9.22 -0.14
C ASN A 222 -12.09 -8.18 0.66
N TRP A 223 -12.47 -7.07 0.03
CA TRP A 223 -13.17 -5.99 0.73
C TRP A 223 -14.66 -5.94 0.39
N GLY A 224 -15.46 -5.56 1.39
CA GLY A 224 -16.77 -4.99 1.12
C GLY A 224 -16.63 -3.53 0.73
N HIS A 225 -17.30 -3.12 -0.33
CA HIS A 225 -17.42 -1.71 -0.69
C HIS A 225 -18.88 -1.30 -0.78
N ALA A 226 -19.14 -0.04 -0.45
CA ALA A 226 -20.41 0.59 -0.76
C ALA A 226 -20.44 1.00 -2.25
N PRO A 227 -21.63 1.26 -2.83
CA PRO A 227 -21.72 1.88 -4.14
C PRO A 227 -20.88 3.16 -4.22
N VAL A 228 -20.25 3.38 -5.36
CA VAL A 228 -19.52 4.61 -5.63
C VAL A 228 -20.52 5.74 -5.84
N VAL A 229 -20.31 6.86 -5.15
CA VAL A 229 -21.13 8.06 -5.36
C VAL A 229 -20.30 9.18 -5.95
N LEU A 230 -20.91 9.93 -6.87
CA LEU A 230 -20.31 11.08 -7.51
C LEU A 230 -20.88 12.35 -6.88
N VAL A 231 -20.01 13.15 -6.27
CA VAL A 231 -20.42 14.33 -5.50
C VAL A 231 -19.64 15.54 -5.96
N ASP A 232 -20.31 16.66 -6.21
CA ASP A 232 -19.62 17.93 -6.46
C ASP A 232 -18.83 18.34 -5.21
N ARG A 233 -17.53 18.59 -5.37
CA ARG A 233 -16.60 18.87 -4.28
C ARG A 233 -16.96 20.12 -3.46
N HIS A 234 -17.70 21.05 -4.06
CA HIS A 234 -18.15 22.30 -3.46
C HIS A 234 -19.57 22.18 -2.87
N ALA A 235 -20.30 21.10 -3.15
CA ALA A 235 -21.60 20.83 -2.54
C ALA A 235 -21.48 20.56 -1.03
N HIS A 236 -22.63 20.57 -0.35
CA HIS A 236 -22.77 20.22 1.07
C HIS A 236 -21.82 20.97 2.02
N GLY A 237 -21.58 22.25 1.74
CA GLY A 237 -20.69 23.09 2.56
C GLY A 237 -19.20 22.92 2.24
N GLY A 238 -18.85 22.27 1.14
CA GLY A 238 -17.47 22.12 0.68
C GLY A 238 -16.63 21.15 1.53
N VAL A 239 -17.27 20.18 2.20
CA VAL A 239 -16.58 19.20 3.04
C VAL A 239 -15.51 18.44 2.25
N LEU A 240 -15.86 17.94 1.07
CA LEU A 240 -14.92 17.21 0.20
C LEU A 240 -13.79 18.12 -0.29
N HIS A 241 -14.09 19.36 -0.70
CA HIS A 241 -13.06 20.34 -1.03
C HIS A 241 -12.08 20.57 0.13
N GLY A 242 -12.59 20.66 1.36
CA GLY A 242 -11.77 20.73 2.56
C GLY A 242 -10.86 19.51 2.69
N LEU A 243 -11.42 18.30 2.70
CA LEU A 243 -10.67 17.05 2.83
C LEU A 243 -9.61 16.86 1.73
N MET A 244 -9.90 17.31 0.51
CA MET A 244 -9.00 17.22 -0.64
C MET A 244 -7.91 18.30 -0.68
N ASN A 245 -8.01 19.35 0.14
CA ASN A 245 -6.95 20.36 0.29
C ASN A 245 -6.15 20.22 1.59
N HIS A 246 -6.45 19.22 2.43
CA HIS A 246 -5.64 18.94 3.61
C HIS A 246 -4.23 18.46 3.23
N LEU A 247 -3.28 18.56 4.15
CA LEU A 247 -1.93 18.05 3.93
C LEU A 247 -1.97 16.52 3.75
N PRO A 248 -1.26 15.97 2.76
CA PRO A 248 -1.27 14.52 2.48
C PRO A 248 -0.62 13.68 3.59
N HIS A 249 0.04 14.31 4.57
CA HIS A 249 0.69 13.66 5.71
C HIS A 249 -0.02 13.89 7.05
N GLN A 250 -1.11 14.67 7.06
CA GLN A 250 -1.83 14.97 8.29
C GLN A 250 -3.26 14.43 8.19
N PRO A 251 -3.60 13.39 8.97
CA PRO A 251 -4.94 12.84 8.95
C PRO A 251 -5.95 13.91 9.41
N PRO A 252 -7.07 14.09 8.69
CA PRO A 252 -8.18 14.90 9.16
C PRO A 252 -8.74 14.37 10.49
N ASN A 253 -9.49 15.21 11.20
CA ASN A 253 -10.15 14.80 12.44
C ASN A 253 -11.06 13.57 12.20
N GLY A 254 -10.90 12.54 13.02
CA GLY A 254 -11.62 11.29 12.89
C GLY A 254 -10.94 10.23 12.02
N CYS A 255 -9.84 10.58 11.34
CA CYS A 255 -9.00 9.61 10.64
C CYS A 255 -7.82 9.18 11.50
N SER A 256 -7.44 7.91 11.37
CA SER A 256 -6.22 7.36 11.97
C SER A 256 -4.99 7.60 11.09
N ALA A 257 -5.19 7.61 9.77
CA ALA A 257 -4.14 7.91 8.79
C ALA A 257 -4.76 8.50 7.51
N VAL A 258 -3.92 9.13 6.69
CA VAL A 258 -4.25 9.55 5.33
C VAL A 258 -3.13 9.12 4.41
N MET A 259 -3.51 8.62 3.24
CA MET A 259 -2.59 8.34 2.12
C MET A 259 -3.07 9.15 0.93
N ALA A 260 -2.15 9.65 0.14
CA ALA A 260 -2.45 10.30 -1.12
C ALA A 260 -1.55 9.74 -2.21
N HIS A 261 -2.13 9.43 -3.35
CA HIS A 261 -1.41 9.04 -4.55
C HIS A 261 -2.08 9.65 -5.80
N ARG A 262 -1.31 9.72 -6.88
CA ARG A 262 -1.71 10.30 -8.16
C ARG A 262 -1.43 9.30 -9.26
N PHE A 263 -2.38 9.13 -10.17
CA PHE A 263 -2.24 8.34 -11.39
C PHE A 263 -1.74 9.27 -12.50
N ASP A 264 -0.44 9.21 -12.80
CA ASP A 264 0.23 10.17 -13.67
C ASP A 264 0.08 9.85 -15.17
N ASP A 265 -0.24 8.61 -15.49
CA ASP A 265 -0.45 8.10 -16.85
C ASP A 265 -1.89 8.33 -17.35
N MET A 266 -2.83 8.59 -16.44
CA MET A 266 -4.19 8.98 -16.78
C MET A 266 -4.21 10.34 -17.50
N VAL A 267 -5.05 10.46 -18.54
CA VAL A 267 -5.23 11.70 -19.30
C VAL A 267 -6.68 12.18 -19.18
N PRO A 268 -6.98 13.18 -18.32
CA PRO A 268 -6.04 13.90 -17.46
C PRO A 268 -5.73 13.13 -16.14
N PRO A 269 -4.62 13.45 -15.42
CA PRO A 269 -4.19 12.66 -14.26
C PRO A 269 -5.22 12.60 -13.14
N ALA A 270 -5.36 11.49 -12.44
CA ALA A 270 -6.31 11.39 -11.32
C ALA A 270 -5.59 11.50 -9.97
N GLU A 271 -6.20 12.17 -9.00
CA GLU A 271 -5.71 12.20 -7.62
C GLU A 271 -6.62 11.34 -6.74
N CYS A 272 -6.01 10.50 -5.91
CA CYS A 272 -6.71 9.70 -4.92
C CYS A 272 -6.23 10.03 -3.52
N ARG A 273 -7.17 10.18 -2.60
CA ARG A 273 -6.92 10.25 -1.16
C ARG A 273 -7.66 9.15 -0.43
N THR A 274 -6.92 8.36 0.31
CA THR A 274 -7.45 7.29 1.15
C THR A 274 -7.43 7.75 2.60
N LEU A 275 -8.61 7.84 3.21
CA LEU A 275 -8.82 8.31 4.58
C LEU A 275 -9.14 7.11 5.48
N LEU A 276 -8.17 6.68 6.27
CA LEU A 276 -8.31 5.53 7.15
C LEU A 276 -9.13 5.90 8.38
N LEU A 277 -10.32 5.33 8.52
CA LEU A 277 -11.28 5.67 9.59
C LEU A 277 -11.05 4.87 10.87
N THR A 278 -10.72 3.59 10.73
CA THR A 278 -10.54 2.68 11.87
C THR A 278 -9.19 2.90 12.54
N PRO A 279 -9.16 3.04 13.88
CA PRO A 279 -7.93 2.92 14.64
C PRO A 279 -7.24 1.58 14.41
N PHE A 280 -5.91 1.59 14.52
CA PHE A 280 -5.05 0.44 14.28
C PHE A 280 -5.18 -0.72 15.29
N ASP A 281 -6.02 -0.57 16.32
CA ASP A 281 -6.31 -1.59 17.33
C ASP A 281 -7.65 -2.31 17.10
N ARG A 282 -8.36 -1.98 16.02
CA ARG A 282 -9.63 -2.60 15.65
C ARG A 282 -9.42 -3.91 14.89
N PRO A 283 -10.36 -4.88 14.97
CA PRO A 283 -10.26 -6.16 14.28
C PRO A 283 -10.63 -6.07 12.78
N PHE A 284 -10.92 -4.88 12.28
CA PHE A 284 -11.25 -4.62 10.89
C PHE A 284 -10.71 -3.24 10.50
N VAL A 285 -10.66 -3.01 9.19
CA VAL A 285 -10.15 -1.80 8.58
C VAL A 285 -11.29 -1.17 7.78
N ALA A 286 -11.52 0.13 7.95
CA ALA A 286 -12.44 0.90 7.13
C ALA A 286 -11.78 2.20 6.68
N TRP A 287 -12.04 2.57 5.42
CA TRP A 287 -11.51 3.79 4.83
C TRP A 287 -12.47 4.35 3.78
N ILE A 288 -12.17 5.59 3.38
CA ILE A 288 -12.84 6.26 2.28
C ILE A 288 -11.79 6.62 1.24
N ASP A 289 -12.02 6.21 0.00
CA ASP A 289 -11.28 6.71 -1.15
C ASP A 289 -12.02 7.90 -1.75
N LEU A 290 -11.30 9.00 -1.88
CA LEU A 290 -11.73 10.21 -2.57
C LEU A 290 -10.91 10.33 -3.86
N ILE A 291 -11.53 10.08 -4.99
CA ILE A 291 -10.87 10.09 -6.30
C ILE A 291 -11.38 11.29 -7.09
N ILE A 292 -10.46 12.16 -7.52
CA ILE A 292 -10.75 13.30 -8.39
C ILE A 292 -10.15 13.02 -9.76
N PRO A 293 -10.98 12.76 -10.78
CA PRO A 293 -10.56 12.89 -12.15
C PRO A 293 -10.16 14.35 -12.41
N SER A 294 -9.00 14.58 -13.02
CA SER A 294 -8.57 15.95 -13.34
C SER A 294 -9.63 16.69 -14.15
N GLU A 295 -9.64 18.02 -13.99
CA GLU A 295 -10.53 18.96 -14.69
C GLU A 295 -12.03 18.88 -14.32
N THR A 296 -12.40 18.05 -13.34
CA THR A 296 -13.77 17.98 -12.84
C THR A 296 -13.90 18.52 -11.42
N ASN A 297 -15.08 19.05 -11.10
CA ASN A 297 -15.46 19.32 -9.71
C ASN A 297 -16.06 18.09 -9.02
N THR A 298 -16.16 16.97 -9.72
CA THR A 298 -16.79 15.75 -9.23
C THR A 298 -15.76 14.90 -8.48
N VAL A 299 -16.09 14.52 -7.25
CA VAL A 299 -15.32 13.56 -6.45
C VAL A 299 -16.06 12.25 -6.45
N CYS A 300 -15.37 11.19 -6.85
CA CYS A 300 -15.78 9.82 -6.63
C CYS A 300 -15.48 9.48 -5.17
N VAL A 301 -16.53 9.18 -4.41
CA VAL A 301 -16.45 8.77 -3.00
C VAL A 301 -16.77 7.29 -2.93
N ARG A 302 -15.81 6.51 -2.41
CA ARG A 302 -15.95 5.07 -2.21
C ARG A 302 -15.66 4.73 -0.75
N VAL A 303 -16.62 4.07 -0.09
CA VAL A 303 -16.42 3.53 1.26
C VAL A 303 -16.01 2.06 1.13
N VAL A 304 -14.92 1.67 1.79
CA VAL A 304 -14.38 0.32 1.74
C VAL A 304 -14.10 -0.18 3.15
N THR A 305 -14.33 -1.49 3.37
CA THR A 305 -14.10 -2.10 4.67
C THR A 305 -13.81 -3.60 4.60
N THR A 306 -13.02 -4.08 5.57
CA THR A 306 -12.83 -5.50 5.89
C THR A 306 -13.76 -6.01 7.00
N GLU A 307 -14.69 -5.19 7.50
CA GLU A 307 -15.72 -5.63 8.45
C GLU A 307 -16.49 -6.83 7.86
N PRO A 308 -16.60 -7.97 8.57
CA PRO A 308 -17.38 -9.13 8.09
C PRO A 308 -18.87 -8.80 7.91
N PRO A 309 -19.55 -9.38 6.88
CA PRO A 309 -20.97 -9.08 6.65
C PRO A 309 -21.86 -9.73 7.67
N VAL A 310 -22.89 -8.98 8.05
CA VAL A 310 -24.07 -9.49 8.73
C VAL A 310 -25.27 -9.33 7.80
N GLY A 311 -26.31 -10.16 7.99
CA GLY A 311 -27.50 -10.13 7.13
C GLY A 311 -27.28 -10.73 5.74
N ASP A 312 -28.23 -10.46 4.85
CA ASP A 312 -28.25 -10.94 3.47
C ASP A 312 -27.42 -10.05 2.55
N ALA A 313 -26.93 -10.60 1.43
CA ALA A 313 -26.10 -9.84 0.48
C ALA A 313 -26.84 -8.64 -0.14
N SER A 314 -28.18 -8.70 -0.21
CA SER A 314 -29.09 -7.66 -0.70
C SER A 314 -29.37 -6.55 0.32
N ASP A 315 -28.99 -6.73 1.60
CA ASP A 315 -29.17 -5.70 2.62
C ASP A 315 -28.32 -4.46 2.30
N ALA A 316 -28.81 -3.28 2.73
CA ALA A 316 -28.10 -2.03 2.53
C ALA A 316 -26.73 -2.07 3.22
N PHE A 317 -25.78 -1.26 2.73
CA PHE A 317 -24.40 -1.28 3.26
C PHE A 317 -24.35 -1.06 4.77
N LYS A 318 -25.16 -0.12 5.31
CA LYS A 318 -25.24 0.10 6.77
C LYS A 318 -25.67 -1.11 7.58
N ASP A 319 -26.55 -1.93 7.01
CA ASP A 319 -27.14 -3.07 7.68
C ASP A 319 -26.14 -4.23 7.63
N ARG A 320 -25.39 -4.36 6.51
CA ARG A 320 -24.30 -5.33 6.37
C ARG A 320 -23.00 -4.96 7.11
N ARG A 321 -22.78 -3.66 7.37
CA ARG A 321 -21.55 -3.08 7.94
C ARG A 321 -21.87 -2.10 9.08
N PRO A 322 -22.54 -2.55 10.15
CA PRO A 322 -23.05 -1.65 11.19
C PRO A 322 -21.95 -0.92 11.97
N THR A 323 -20.72 -1.43 11.98
CA THR A 323 -19.60 -0.77 12.67
C THR A 323 -18.92 0.27 11.79
N THR A 324 -18.83 0.03 10.49
CA THR A 324 -18.24 0.96 9.51
C THR A 324 -19.14 2.15 9.24
N ALA A 325 -20.44 1.92 9.07
CA ALA A 325 -21.41 2.96 8.71
C ALA A 325 -21.35 4.25 9.58
N PRO A 326 -21.35 4.17 10.93
CA PRO A 326 -21.28 5.37 11.77
C PRO A 326 -19.94 6.12 11.66
N LEU A 327 -18.84 5.47 11.26
CA LEU A 327 -17.53 6.11 11.12
C LEU A 327 -17.49 7.08 9.93
N VAL A 328 -18.21 6.75 8.85
CA VAL A 328 -18.26 7.55 7.62
C VAL A 328 -18.99 8.88 7.86
N GLY A 329 -20.10 8.84 8.62
CA GLY A 329 -20.94 10.01 8.91
C GLY A 329 -20.20 11.14 9.61
N GLY A 330 -19.30 10.81 10.53
CA GLY A 330 -18.51 11.82 11.26
C GLY A 330 -17.55 12.61 10.38
N LEU A 331 -17.04 12.01 9.30
CA LEU A 331 -16.03 12.63 8.44
C LEU A 331 -16.63 13.33 7.22
N LEU A 332 -17.56 12.67 6.51
CA LEU A 332 -18.15 13.21 5.27
C LEU A 332 -19.33 14.18 5.52
N GLY A 333 -19.83 14.22 6.76
CA GLY A 333 -21.10 14.86 7.09
C GLY A 333 -22.30 14.03 6.63
N ASN A 334 -23.44 14.26 7.27
CA ASN A 334 -24.63 13.41 7.11
C ASN A 334 -25.05 13.25 5.65
N THR A 335 -25.12 14.34 4.86
CA THR A 335 -25.66 14.26 3.51
C THR A 335 -24.83 13.39 2.55
N ILE A 336 -23.51 13.52 2.58
CA ILE A 336 -22.63 12.72 1.71
C ILE A 336 -22.54 11.27 2.23
N ALA A 337 -22.49 11.10 3.54
CA ALA A 337 -22.53 9.77 4.16
C ALA A 337 -23.84 9.05 3.82
N ASP A 338 -24.97 9.76 3.81
CA ASP A 338 -26.27 9.19 3.47
C ASP A 338 -26.28 8.68 2.03
N MET A 339 -25.72 9.45 1.08
CA MET A 339 -25.55 9.01 -0.31
C MET A 339 -24.68 7.75 -0.39
N ALA A 340 -23.53 7.75 0.28
CA ALA A 340 -22.58 6.63 0.19
C ALA A 340 -23.07 5.34 0.86
N ILE A 341 -23.86 5.44 1.93
CA ILE A 341 -24.18 4.30 2.80
C ILE A 341 -25.61 3.76 2.60
N TYR A 342 -26.56 4.61 2.24
CA TYR A 342 -27.98 4.25 2.19
C TYR A 342 -28.51 4.02 0.79
N GLN A 343 -27.68 4.23 -0.24
CA GLN A 343 -28.06 3.88 -1.60
C GLN A 343 -28.25 2.37 -1.65
N LYS A 344 -29.50 1.93 -1.85
CA LYS A 344 -29.76 0.55 -2.25
C LYS A 344 -29.03 0.34 -3.56
N GLN A 345 -28.37 -0.80 -3.70
CA GLN A 345 -28.03 -1.28 -5.03
C GLN A 345 -29.38 -1.54 -5.69
N ASP A 346 -29.88 -0.57 -6.45
CA ASP A 346 -30.87 -0.84 -7.47
C ASP A 346 -30.15 -1.84 -8.37
N GLN A 347 -30.41 -3.12 -8.12
CA GLN A 347 -30.15 -4.15 -9.12
C GLN A 347 -30.95 -3.61 -10.30
N GLY A 348 -30.23 -3.13 -11.33
CA GLY A 348 -30.86 -2.99 -12.62
C GLY A 348 -31.45 -4.36 -12.86
N ASP A 349 -32.77 -4.45 -12.73
CA ASP A 349 -33.52 -5.46 -13.44
C ASP A 349 -33.15 -5.14 -14.89
N ASP A 350 -32.07 -5.78 -15.35
CA ASP A 350 -31.85 -6.06 -16.76
C ASP A 350 -33.08 -6.92 -17.10
N GLU A 351 -34.22 -6.25 -17.28
CA GLU A 351 -35.29 -6.75 -18.12
C GLU A 351 -34.60 -6.93 -19.45
N GLU A 352 -34.08 -8.14 -19.66
CA GLU A 352 -33.83 -8.69 -20.97
C GLU A 352 -35.15 -8.47 -21.70
N ASP A 353 -35.22 -7.36 -22.44
CA ASP A 353 -36.16 -7.17 -23.52
C ASP A 353 -35.90 -8.36 -24.45
N GLU A 354 -36.58 -9.46 -24.15
CA GLU A 354 -36.92 -10.53 -25.08
C GLU A 354 -37.75 -9.87 -26.19
N ASP A 355 -37.07 -9.10 -27.05
CA ASP A 355 -37.52 -8.83 -28.40
C ASP A 355 -37.33 -10.14 -29.18
N ASP A 356 -38.24 -11.06 -28.87
CA ASP A 356 -38.72 -12.08 -29.78
C ASP A 356 -39.13 -11.41 -31.10
N ASP A 357 -38.75 -12.10 -32.17
CA ASP A 357 -39.44 -12.17 -33.46
C ASP A 357 -39.08 -11.14 -34.55
N ASP A 358 -38.36 -11.68 -35.52
CA ASP A 358 -38.71 -11.74 -36.95
C ASP A 358 -37.83 -10.95 -37.95
N ASP A 359 -37.22 -11.76 -38.83
CA ASP A 359 -37.12 -11.57 -40.28
C ASP A 359 -36.30 -10.37 -40.82
N ASP A 360 -35.12 -10.65 -41.38
CA ASP A 360 -35.03 -10.92 -42.82
C ASP A 360 -33.58 -11.09 -43.28
N ASP A 361 -33.40 -12.09 -44.14
CA ASP A 361 -32.23 -12.34 -44.97
C ASP A 361 -31.85 -11.09 -45.78
N ASP A 362 -30.54 -10.83 -45.95
CA ASP A 362 -29.99 -10.54 -47.27
C ASP A 362 -28.46 -10.49 -47.25
N ASP A 363 -27.90 -11.39 -48.05
CA ASP A 363 -26.52 -11.49 -48.47
C ASP A 363 -26.00 -10.17 -49.03
N MET A 364 -24.84 -9.68 -48.56
CA MET A 364 -23.95 -8.88 -49.39
C MET A 364 -22.48 -9.20 -49.11
N ASP A 365 -21.98 -10.13 -49.92
CA ASP A 365 -20.58 -10.27 -50.28
C ASP A 365 -20.07 -8.94 -50.87
N GLY A 366 -19.07 -8.35 -50.21
CA GLY A 366 -18.40 -7.13 -50.63
C GLY A 366 -16.89 -7.26 -50.48
N GLU A 367 -16.29 -8.06 -51.34
CA GLU A 367 -14.85 -8.08 -51.57
C GLU A 367 -14.37 -6.66 -51.97
N SER A 368 -13.39 -6.13 -51.26
CA SER A 368 -12.54 -5.05 -51.78
C SER A 368 -11.11 -5.30 -51.32
N GLU A 369 -10.41 -6.07 -52.14
CA GLU A 369 -8.97 -6.15 -52.18
C GLU A 369 -8.46 -4.88 -52.87
N ASP A 370 -7.88 -3.96 -52.10
CA ASP A 370 -7.06 -2.89 -52.66
C ASP A 370 -5.63 -3.04 -52.13
N GLU A 371 -4.86 -3.76 -52.94
CA GLU A 371 -3.40 -3.68 -53.04
C GLU A 371 -2.99 -2.23 -53.30
N LEU A 372 -2.12 -1.66 -52.46
CA LEU A 372 -1.29 -0.50 -52.84
C LEU A 372 0.12 -0.64 -52.23
N ASP A 373 1.00 -1.22 -53.05
CA ASP A 373 2.27 -0.65 -53.53
C ASP A 373 3.27 -0.03 -52.53
N ASP A 374 4.39 -0.75 -52.39
CA ASP A 374 5.74 -0.29 -52.77
C ASP A 374 6.12 1.16 -52.47
N ILE A 375 6.79 1.39 -51.33
CA ILE A 375 7.87 2.40 -51.27
C ILE A 375 9.11 1.75 -50.63
N GLY A 376 9.97 1.28 -51.52
CA GLY A 376 11.38 1.07 -51.24
C GLY A 376 12.08 2.39 -50.95
N GLY A 377 12.82 2.42 -49.84
CA GLY A 377 13.67 3.54 -49.43
C GLY A 377 14.97 3.00 -48.85
N ASP A 378 15.80 2.44 -49.73
CA ASP A 378 17.21 2.15 -49.50
C ASP A 378 17.96 3.48 -49.21
N GLY A 379 18.64 3.53 -48.08
CA GLY A 379 19.28 4.73 -47.55
C GLY A 379 20.47 4.36 -46.68
N GLY A 380 21.37 3.54 -47.22
CA GLY A 380 22.70 3.32 -46.65
C GLY A 380 23.45 4.64 -46.43
N GLY A 381 23.92 4.85 -45.21
CA GLY A 381 24.65 6.03 -44.79
C GLY A 381 25.69 5.69 -43.74
N ASP A 382 26.67 4.88 -44.11
CA ASP A 382 27.96 4.80 -43.42
C ASP A 382 28.61 6.19 -43.35
N ARG A 383 28.81 6.74 -42.15
CA ARG A 383 29.95 7.64 -41.89
C ARG A 383 30.54 7.41 -40.51
N GLN A 384 31.72 6.81 -40.57
CA GLN A 384 32.77 6.76 -39.57
C GLN A 384 33.18 8.13 -39.01
N GLN A 385 33.57 8.11 -37.73
CA GLN A 385 34.73 8.76 -37.12
C GLN A 385 34.89 10.30 -37.17
N GLN A 386 34.93 10.93 -35.99
CA GLN A 386 36.06 11.67 -35.39
C GLN A 386 35.53 12.48 -34.19
N GLN A 387 35.93 12.19 -32.95
CA GLN A 387 37.13 12.66 -32.22
C GLN A 387 37.10 14.14 -31.76
N GLN A 388 37.44 14.30 -30.47
CA GLN A 388 38.04 15.47 -29.78
C GLN A 388 37.07 16.56 -29.27
N GLN A 389 36.89 16.71 -27.95
CA GLN A 389 37.73 17.37 -26.93
C GLN A 389 37.58 18.89 -26.87
N GLN A 390 37.18 19.37 -25.68
CA GLN A 390 37.46 20.65 -24.96
C GLN A 390 36.19 20.99 -24.14
N GLU A 391 36.13 20.95 -22.80
CA GLU A 391 36.99 21.59 -21.79
C GLU A 391 37.32 23.05 -22.13
N LYS A 392 36.52 24.01 -21.64
CA LYS A 392 36.84 24.84 -20.45
C LYS A 392 35.99 26.11 -20.31
N GLU A 393 35.68 26.37 -19.03
CA GLU A 393 35.66 27.66 -18.32
C GLU A 393 34.58 28.72 -18.62
N GLY A 394 33.71 28.86 -17.62
CA GLY A 394 33.10 30.11 -17.16
C GLY A 394 32.93 30.02 -15.65
#